data_AF-A0A2G5DD99-F1
#
_entry.id   AF-A0A2G5DD99-F1
#
_cell.length_a   1.000
_cell.length_b   1.000
_cell.length_c   1.000
_cell.angle_alpha   90.00
_cell.angle_beta   90.00
_cell.angle_gamma   90.00
#
_symmetry.space_group_name_H-M   'P 1'
#
loop_
_entity.id
_entity.type
_entity.pdbx_description
1 polymer ?
#
loop_
_entity_poly.entity_id
_entity_poly.type
_entity_poly.pdbx_seq_one_letter_code
_entity_poly.pdbx_strand_id
1 'polypeptide(L)'
;MACIAFNTATFLRCSIEKPVLKSFNRDFSSVFFTLTHKLKTTNSLWCHGVIRESNGLRSSFSLFKCFSQTSEQFNSGGGDGVGSSENNNESISEEKLVVLVIGGGGREHALCYALKRSPSCDTVFCAPGNAGISKSGVATCIMDLDPLNSSAVISFCRKWGVGLVVVGPEVPLVKGLANDLEKAGIPTFGPSAEAAALEGSKDFMKKLCYKICCNRLLMIPQYQTFTDATDAKKYIKEQGAPIVIKFDGLAAGKGVVVAMTLEEAYEAVDSMLVEKVFGSADSADSRVVIEEYLEGEEASFFAVVDGKNAIPLESAQDHKRVGDGDTGPNTGGMGAYSPAPIITEELKSLVMRSIILPTVKGMSAEGCKFVGVLYAGLMIEKTTGAPKLIEYNVRFGDPECQVLMVRLESDLAQVLLAACRGELSGVSLKWSSGTSMVVVLASEGYPGDYKKAKGTVIRNLEKAENVAPSVKIFHAGTSVDSDGNFIAVGGRVLGVTARGTDIEEARDRAYQAVDQIDWTEGFFRRDIGWRALPQKQLTNKG
;
A
#
# COMPACT_ATOMS: atom_id res chain seq x y z
N MET A 1 -38.17 11.12 -45.39
CA MET A 1 -38.62 9.94 -46.18
C MET A 1 -37.72 8.78 -45.80
N ALA A 2 -38.12 7.63 -45.26
CA ALA A 2 -39.42 7.07 -44.94
C ALA A 2 -39.22 6.08 -43.76
N CYS A 3 -40.27 5.96 -42.92
CA CYS A 3 -40.43 4.90 -41.92
C CYS A 3 -40.61 3.53 -42.57
N ILE A 4 -40.10 2.46 -41.96
CA ILE A 4 -40.80 1.17 -41.91
C ILE A 4 -40.55 0.51 -40.55
N ALA A 5 -41.62 0.37 -39.78
CA ALA A 5 -41.76 -0.56 -38.68
C ALA A 5 -42.39 -1.85 -39.23
N PHE A 6 -42.00 -3.02 -38.70
CA PHE A 6 -42.85 -4.20 -38.73
C PHE A 6 -42.80 -4.93 -37.39
N ASN A 7 -44.00 -5.16 -36.90
CA ASN A 7 -44.38 -5.88 -35.71
C ASN A 7 -44.65 -7.34 -36.10
N THR A 8 -44.37 -8.33 -35.25
CA THR A 8 -45.22 -9.53 -35.08
C THR A 8 -44.72 -10.37 -33.91
N ALA A 9 -45.63 -10.56 -32.95
CA ALA A 9 -45.54 -11.53 -31.88
C ALA A 9 -46.10 -12.88 -32.35
N THR A 10 -45.52 -13.98 -31.88
CA THR A 10 -46.19 -15.29 -31.86
C THR A 10 -45.92 -16.01 -30.55
N PHE A 11 -47.02 -16.41 -29.91
CA PHE A 11 -47.16 -17.24 -28.73
C PHE A 11 -46.66 -18.67 -28.96
N LEU A 12 -46.09 -19.31 -27.92
CA LEU A 12 -46.36 -20.72 -27.63
C LEU A 12 -46.30 -20.97 -26.12
N ARG A 13 -47.28 -21.75 -25.66
CA ARG A 13 -47.71 -21.94 -24.27
C ARG A 13 -47.51 -23.42 -23.90
N CYS A 14 -47.24 -23.66 -22.61
CA CYS A 14 -47.60 -24.82 -21.78
C CYS A 14 -46.87 -26.17 -21.92
N SER A 15 -46.27 -26.62 -20.80
CA SER A 15 -46.65 -27.79 -19.96
C SER A 15 -45.70 -27.79 -18.74
N ILE A 16 -46.09 -27.39 -17.52
CA ILE A 16 -46.80 -28.10 -16.43
C ILE A 16 -46.46 -29.60 -16.32
N GLU A 17 -45.63 -29.94 -15.32
CA GLU A 17 -45.81 -31.08 -14.43
C GLU A 17 -45.30 -30.70 -13.02
N LYS A 18 -45.99 -31.20 -11.98
CA LYS A 18 -45.92 -30.80 -10.55
C LYS A 18 -45.50 -32.03 -9.69
N PRO A 19 -45.35 -31.92 -8.36
CA PRO A 19 -44.15 -32.33 -7.62
C PRO A 19 -44.29 -33.66 -6.84
N VAL A 20 -43.17 -34.16 -6.31
CA VAL A 20 -43.15 -35.23 -5.30
C VAL A 20 -42.69 -34.68 -3.94
N LEU A 21 -43.62 -34.72 -2.99
CA LEU A 21 -43.40 -34.61 -1.54
C LEU A 21 -42.77 -35.89 -0.99
N LYS A 22 -41.79 -35.75 -0.08
CA LYS A 22 -41.64 -36.69 1.05
C LYS A 22 -41.39 -35.92 2.34
N SER A 23 -42.32 -36.15 3.25
CA SER A 23 -42.37 -35.73 4.65
C SER A 23 -41.23 -36.31 5.48
N PHE A 24 -40.70 -35.54 6.42
CA PHE A 24 -40.38 -36.05 7.74
C PHE A 24 -40.72 -34.99 8.78
N ASN A 25 -41.66 -35.35 9.65
CA ASN A 25 -42.14 -34.56 10.77
C ASN A 25 -41.73 -35.34 12.03
N ARG A 26 -41.07 -34.70 13.00
CA ARG A 26 -41.19 -35.06 14.40
C ARG A 26 -40.71 -33.91 15.30
N ASP A 27 -41.68 -33.34 15.97
CA ASP A 27 -41.59 -32.46 17.14
C ASP A 27 -40.67 -33.02 18.23
N PHE A 28 -40.03 -32.13 19.01
CA PHE A 28 -40.06 -32.22 20.47
C PHE A 28 -39.74 -30.85 21.12
N SER A 29 -40.79 -30.31 21.75
CA SER A 29 -40.87 -29.51 22.98
C SER A 29 -39.88 -28.37 23.27
N SER A 30 -40.49 -27.19 23.45
CA SER A 30 -40.08 -26.11 24.33
C SER A 30 -39.74 -26.57 25.76
N VAL A 31 -38.68 -26.00 26.35
CA VAL A 31 -38.59 -25.81 27.81
C VAL A 31 -38.16 -24.38 28.08
N PHE A 32 -39.11 -23.63 28.65
CA PHE A 32 -38.90 -22.40 29.41
C PHE A 32 -38.02 -22.69 30.63
N PHE A 33 -37.02 -21.85 30.90
CA PHE A 33 -36.63 -21.59 32.28
C PHE A 33 -36.22 -20.12 32.44
N THR A 34 -37.14 -19.37 33.05
CA THR A 34 -36.86 -18.11 33.72
C THR A 34 -36.45 -18.44 35.15
N LEU A 35 -35.28 -17.98 35.62
CA LEU A 35 -35.10 -17.75 37.05
C LEU A 35 -34.17 -16.56 37.31
N THR A 36 -34.71 -15.69 38.15
CA THR A 36 -34.24 -14.41 38.67
C THR A 36 -33.13 -14.52 39.72
N HIS A 37 -32.32 -13.45 39.78
CA HIS A 37 -31.60 -12.87 40.93
C HIS A 37 -30.67 -13.72 41.79
N LYS A 38 -29.40 -13.29 41.88
CA LYS A 38 -28.79 -12.89 43.18
C LYS A 38 -27.53 -12.02 43.00
N LEU A 39 -27.64 -10.80 43.52
CA LEU A 39 -26.53 -9.96 43.98
C LEU A 39 -25.70 -10.71 45.02
N LYS A 40 -24.37 -10.62 44.93
CA LYS A 40 -23.47 -10.60 46.10
C LYS A 40 -22.21 -9.78 45.78
N THR A 41 -22.13 -8.65 46.47
CA THR A 41 -20.95 -7.87 46.79
C THR A 41 -20.00 -8.68 47.69
N THR A 42 -18.68 -8.55 47.48
CA THR A 42 -17.67 -8.61 48.55
C THR A 42 -16.39 -7.88 48.12
N ASN A 43 -16.05 -6.85 48.90
CA ASN A 43 -14.73 -6.22 49.00
C ASN A 43 -13.75 -7.12 49.77
N SER A 44 -12.46 -7.11 49.39
CA SER A 44 -11.28 -6.97 50.29
C SER A 44 -10.00 -7.18 49.46
N LEU A 45 -9.15 -6.18 49.23
CA LEU A 45 -8.04 -5.72 50.10
C LEU A 45 -7.13 -6.85 50.58
N TRP A 46 -5.96 -7.01 49.94
CA TRP A 46 -4.72 -7.45 50.58
C TRP A 46 -3.52 -6.76 49.90
N CYS A 47 -2.92 -5.83 50.63
CA CYS A 47 -1.53 -5.40 50.46
C CYS A 47 -0.62 -6.54 50.92
N HIS A 48 0.56 -6.69 50.30
CA HIS A 48 1.82 -7.00 50.98
C HIS A 48 2.96 -6.46 50.10
N GLY A 49 3.73 -5.53 50.66
CA GLY A 49 4.97 -5.05 50.07
C GLY A 49 6.14 -5.94 50.46
N VAL A 50 7.18 -5.95 49.62
CA VAL A 50 8.55 -6.27 50.02
C VAL A 50 9.47 -5.24 49.38
N ILE A 51 10.20 -4.56 50.27
CA ILE A 51 11.28 -3.61 50.01
C ILE A 51 12.55 -4.39 49.64
N ARG A 52 13.28 -3.95 48.63
CA ARG A 52 14.75 -4.04 48.62
C ARG A 52 15.35 -2.93 47.76
N GLU A 53 16.06 -2.03 48.44
CA GLU A 53 16.92 -1.00 47.88
C GLU A 53 18.17 -1.61 47.23
N SER A 54 18.65 -0.97 46.16
CA SER A 54 20.07 -0.63 46.01
C SER A 54 20.27 0.44 44.93
N ASN A 55 20.83 1.58 45.37
CA ASN A 55 21.57 2.65 44.68
C ASN A 55 22.09 2.28 43.28
N GLY A 56 22.16 3.13 42.26
CA GLY A 56 22.06 4.58 42.14
C GLY A 56 22.99 5.01 41.00
N LEU A 57 22.59 5.94 40.12
CA LEU A 57 23.45 6.98 39.55
C LEU A 57 22.63 8.00 38.74
N ARG A 58 22.96 9.27 38.99
CA ARG A 58 22.57 10.54 38.35
C ARG A 58 22.91 10.53 36.84
N SER A 59 22.46 11.37 35.92
CA SER A 59 21.73 12.66 35.78
C SER A 59 21.56 12.80 34.24
N SER A 60 20.56 13.45 33.64
CA SER A 60 20.35 14.89 33.63
C SER A 60 19.00 15.20 32.95
N PHE A 61 18.15 15.97 33.63
CA PHE A 61 16.98 16.62 33.04
C PHE A 61 17.37 18.04 32.65
N SER A 62 17.11 18.43 31.40
CA SER A 62 17.10 19.85 31.00
C SER A 62 15.67 20.30 30.70
N LEU A 63 15.29 21.36 31.42
CA LEU A 63 14.02 22.07 31.44
C LEU A 63 13.46 22.46 30.07
N PHE A 64 12.14 22.35 29.91
CA PHE A 64 11.36 23.24 29.03
C PHE A 64 10.50 24.17 29.89
N LYS A 65 10.70 25.48 29.70
CA LYS A 65 9.95 26.55 30.37
C LYS A 65 8.55 26.66 29.77
N CYS A 66 7.55 26.61 30.66
CA CYS A 66 6.16 26.95 30.37
C CYS A 66 5.99 28.47 30.55
N PHE A 67 5.63 29.18 29.48
CA PHE A 67 5.18 30.57 29.56
C PHE A 67 3.68 30.58 29.82
N SER A 68 3.26 31.08 30.98
CA SER A 68 1.89 31.50 31.24
C SER A 68 1.83 33.01 31.03
N GLN A 69 0.94 33.47 30.14
CA GLN A 69 0.56 34.87 30.06
C GLN A 69 -0.70 35.08 30.87
N THR A 70 -0.57 35.88 31.94
CA THR A 70 -1.66 36.55 32.65
C THR A 70 -2.08 37.77 31.85
N SER A 71 -3.35 37.88 31.47
CA SER A 71 -3.96 39.13 30.98
C SER A 71 -4.75 39.79 32.10
N GLU A 72 -4.33 40.99 32.48
CA GLU A 72 -5.05 41.88 33.38
C GLU A 72 -6.18 42.60 32.63
N GLN A 73 -7.33 42.69 33.28
CA GLN A 73 -8.49 43.45 32.84
C GLN A 73 -8.27 44.94 33.14
N PHE A 74 -8.49 45.80 32.14
CA PHE A 74 -8.78 47.22 32.35
C PHE A 74 -10.05 47.58 31.57
N ASN A 75 -11.00 48.19 32.28
CA ASN A 75 -12.33 48.52 31.78
C ASN A 75 -12.56 50.03 31.96
N SER A 76 -12.85 50.73 30.87
CA SER A 76 -13.45 52.08 30.77
C SER A 76 -13.66 52.34 29.27
N GLY A 77 -14.80 52.70 28.70
CA GLY A 77 -16.04 53.26 29.21
C GLY A 77 -16.45 54.42 28.28
N GLY A 78 -17.47 54.21 27.43
CA GLY A 78 -18.30 55.26 26.83
C GLY A 78 -18.05 55.63 25.35
N GLY A 79 -19.09 55.50 24.51
CA GLY A 79 -19.17 56.13 23.20
C GLY A 79 -20.16 55.48 22.23
N ASP A 80 -21.37 56.06 22.13
CA ASP A 80 -22.47 55.68 21.24
C ASP A 80 -22.14 55.76 19.74
N GLY A 81 -22.68 54.85 18.93
CA GLY A 81 -22.65 54.99 17.47
C GLY A 81 -23.11 53.78 16.65
N VAL A 82 -24.41 53.77 16.30
CA VAL A 82 -25.01 53.24 15.06
C VAL A 82 -24.43 51.94 14.49
N GLY A 83 -25.13 50.82 14.73
CA GLY A 83 -24.80 49.50 14.20
C GLY A 83 -24.96 49.37 12.69
N SER A 84 -23.84 49.33 11.97
CA SER A 84 -23.71 48.64 10.70
C SER A 84 -23.39 47.17 10.95
N SER A 85 -24.11 46.27 10.27
CA SER A 85 -23.90 44.83 10.32
C SER A 85 -22.51 44.46 9.75
N GLU A 86 -21.53 44.31 10.62
CA GLU A 86 -20.27 43.67 10.28
C GLU A 86 -20.43 42.15 10.39
N ASN A 87 -20.32 41.49 9.24
CA ASN A 87 -20.17 40.05 9.15
C ASN A 87 -18.83 39.67 9.83
N ASN A 88 -18.90 39.21 11.08
CA ASN A 88 -17.82 38.45 11.71
C ASN A 88 -17.65 37.14 10.96
N ASN A 89 -16.89 37.18 9.87
CA ASN A 89 -16.25 36.01 9.30
C ASN A 89 -15.05 35.71 10.21
N GLU A 90 -15.32 35.16 11.39
CA GLU A 90 -14.30 34.45 12.16
C GLU A 90 -13.81 33.32 11.24
N SER A 91 -12.63 33.53 10.65
CA SER A 91 -11.92 32.47 9.96
C SER A 91 -11.63 31.39 11.00
N ILE A 92 -12.45 30.35 11.04
CA ILE A 92 -12.17 29.12 11.76
C ILE A 92 -10.80 28.68 11.26
N SER A 93 -9.77 28.82 12.10
CA SER A 93 -8.48 28.23 11.81
C SER A 93 -8.72 26.72 11.74
N GLU A 94 -8.73 26.15 10.54
CA GLU A 94 -8.83 24.70 10.38
C GLU A 94 -7.72 24.07 11.23
N GLU A 95 -8.11 23.31 12.26
CA GLU A 95 -7.15 22.62 13.12
C GLU A 95 -6.29 21.71 12.25
N LYS A 96 -4.97 21.96 12.28
CA LYS A 96 -4.02 21.17 11.51
C LYS A 96 -3.83 19.79 12.14
N LEU A 97 -3.66 18.80 11.28
CA LEU A 97 -3.56 17.39 11.64
C LEU A 97 -2.16 17.01 12.09
N VAL A 98 -2.09 16.29 13.20
CA VAL A 98 -0.92 15.50 13.58
C VAL A 98 -1.05 14.11 12.97
N VAL A 99 -0.07 13.70 12.17
CA VAL A 99 -0.11 12.45 11.41
C VAL A 99 0.98 11.50 11.90
N LEU A 100 0.65 10.21 12.05
CA LEU A 100 1.62 9.13 12.30
C LEU A 100 1.70 8.21 11.09
N VAL A 101 2.88 8.10 10.47
CA VAL A 101 3.16 7.13 9.41
C VAL A 101 3.78 5.88 10.01
N ILE A 102 3.22 4.71 9.71
CA ILE A 102 3.74 3.42 10.15
C ILE A 102 4.63 2.83 9.05
N GLY A 103 5.86 2.45 9.39
CA GLY A 103 6.87 1.86 8.52
C GLY A 103 8.20 2.61 8.54
N GLY A 104 9.07 2.32 7.57
CA GLY A 104 10.44 2.84 7.56
C GLY A 104 11.21 2.60 6.25
N GLY A 105 10.50 2.28 5.17
CA GLY A 105 11.05 2.13 3.83
C GLY A 105 11.02 3.42 3.01
N GLY A 106 11.36 3.30 1.71
CA GLY A 106 11.37 4.43 0.78
C GLY A 106 9.98 5.00 0.53
N ARG A 107 8.96 4.14 0.49
CA ARG A 107 7.55 4.54 0.49
C ARG A 107 7.17 5.41 1.69
N GLU A 108 7.54 5.01 2.90
CA GLU A 108 7.21 5.81 4.09
C GLU A 108 7.95 7.14 4.12
N HIS A 109 9.20 7.18 3.62
CA HIS A 109 9.90 8.45 3.43
C HIS A 109 9.16 9.35 2.43
N ALA A 110 8.71 8.82 1.30
CA ALA A 110 7.93 9.55 0.31
C ALA A 110 6.59 10.07 0.87
N LEU A 111 5.89 9.25 1.67
CA LEU A 111 4.67 9.68 2.37
C LEU A 111 4.96 10.80 3.36
N CYS A 112 5.99 10.67 4.19
CA CYS A 112 6.38 11.74 5.13
C CYS A 112 6.73 13.04 4.40
N TYR A 113 7.45 12.93 3.27
CA TYR A 113 7.81 14.07 2.42
C TYR A 113 6.58 14.79 1.85
N ALA A 114 5.57 14.05 1.36
CA ALA A 114 4.33 14.65 0.87
C ALA A 114 3.47 15.22 2.00
N LEU A 115 3.33 14.50 3.13
CA LEU A 115 2.57 14.97 4.29
C LEU A 115 3.17 16.24 4.90
N LYS A 116 4.51 16.37 4.94
CA LYS A 116 5.17 17.59 5.42
C LYS A 116 4.85 18.81 4.56
N ARG A 117 4.51 18.61 3.28
CA ARG A 117 4.09 19.65 2.33
C ARG A 117 2.59 19.94 2.38
N SER A 118 1.79 19.13 3.07
CA SER A 118 0.34 19.30 3.18
C SER A 118 0.00 20.51 4.04
N PRO A 119 -0.80 21.48 3.55
CA PRO A 119 -1.14 22.67 4.35
C PRO A 119 -1.99 22.32 5.59
N SER A 120 -2.78 21.25 5.53
CA SER A 120 -3.55 20.74 6.67
C SER A 120 -2.77 19.85 7.62
N CYS A 121 -1.47 19.63 7.41
CA CYS A 121 -0.63 18.85 8.32
C CYS A 121 0.26 19.77 9.15
N ASP A 122 0.23 19.60 10.47
CA ASP A 122 1.11 20.31 11.40
C ASP A 122 2.41 19.54 11.62
N THR A 123 2.25 18.31 12.10
CA THR A 123 3.35 17.46 12.57
C THR A 123 3.24 16.08 11.94
N VAL A 124 4.38 15.55 11.48
CA VAL A 124 4.49 14.18 10.97
C VAL A 124 5.41 13.37 11.89
N PHE A 125 4.88 12.29 12.45
CA PHE A 125 5.64 11.24 13.11
C PHE A 125 5.81 10.05 12.17
N CYS A 126 6.88 9.29 12.34
CA CYS A 126 7.09 8.03 11.62
C CYS A 126 7.58 6.95 12.57
N ALA A 127 7.02 5.74 12.52
CA ALA A 127 7.36 4.66 13.44
C ALA A 127 7.58 3.31 12.71
N PRO A 128 8.78 2.70 12.80
CA PRO A 128 9.98 3.23 13.47
C PRO A 128 10.69 4.34 12.66
N GLY A 129 10.35 4.50 11.38
CA GLY A 129 11.07 5.36 10.45
C GLY A 129 12.46 4.80 10.08
N ASN A 130 13.31 5.65 9.52
CA ASN A 130 14.71 5.34 9.25
C ASN A 130 15.59 6.58 9.39
N ALA A 131 16.91 6.39 9.31
CA ALA A 131 17.85 7.49 9.50
C ALA A 131 17.67 8.63 8.50
N GLY A 132 17.33 8.32 7.24
CA GLY A 132 17.09 9.33 6.22
C GLY A 132 15.85 10.17 6.48
N ILE A 133 14.75 9.56 6.94
CA ILE A 133 13.51 10.27 7.31
C ILE A 133 13.79 11.26 8.44
N SER A 134 14.52 10.81 9.47
CA SER A 134 14.89 11.64 10.62
C SER A 134 15.81 12.80 10.21
N LYS A 135 16.88 12.50 9.45
CA LYS A 135 17.89 13.48 9.05
C LYS A 135 17.40 14.48 8.01
N SER A 136 16.44 14.12 7.15
CA SER A 136 15.84 15.04 6.19
C SER A 136 14.85 16.03 6.82
N GLY A 137 14.45 15.81 8.07
CA GLY A 137 13.53 16.69 8.80
C GLY A 137 12.08 16.61 8.33
N VAL A 138 11.73 15.62 7.50
CA VAL A 138 10.35 15.44 7.00
C VAL A 138 9.41 14.86 8.06
N ALA A 139 9.94 14.11 9.04
CA ALA A 139 9.17 13.56 10.15
C ALA A 139 10.04 13.28 11.37
N THR A 140 9.42 13.27 12.55
CA THR A 140 10.05 12.79 13.79
C THR A 140 9.92 11.27 13.89
N CYS A 141 11.05 10.56 13.83
CA CYS A 141 11.07 9.09 13.91
C CYS A 141 10.97 8.60 15.36
N ILE A 142 10.09 7.64 15.61
CA ILE A 142 9.85 7.02 16.92
C ILE A 142 10.36 5.59 16.86
N MET A 143 11.67 5.41 17.03
CA MET A 143 12.36 4.14 16.76
C MET A 143 11.89 2.98 17.66
N ASP A 144 11.49 3.27 18.89
CA ASP A 144 11.09 2.26 19.88
C ASP A 144 9.60 1.88 19.79
N LEU A 145 8.83 2.54 18.91
CA LEU A 145 7.41 2.22 18.75
C LEU A 145 7.26 1.08 17.74
N ASP A 146 7.04 -0.13 18.25
CA ASP A 146 6.76 -1.32 17.44
C ASP A 146 5.37 -1.23 16.77
N PRO A 147 5.29 -1.20 15.42
CA PRO A 147 4.04 -1.22 14.68
C PRO A 147 3.12 -2.42 14.95
N LEU A 148 3.67 -3.53 15.45
CA LEU A 148 2.90 -4.75 15.73
C LEU A 148 2.30 -4.75 17.14
N ASN A 149 2.59 -3.73 17.96
CA ASN A 149 2.01 -3.55 19.27
C ASN A 149 0.93 -2.45 19.24
N SER A 150 -0.29 -2.82 18.85
CA SER A 150 -1.43 -1.90 18.72
C SER A 150 -1.65 -1.05 19.98
N SER A 151 -1.51 -1.63 21.18
CA SER A 151 -1.69 -0.91 22.45
C SER A 151 -0.67 0.22 22.63
N ALA A 152 0.58 -0.02 22.23
CA ALA A 152 1.63 1.00 22.27
C ALA A 152 1.34 2.12 21.26
N VAL A 153 0.91 1.76 20.04
CA VAL A 153 0.55 2.73 18.98
C VAL A 153 -0.62 3.59 19.43
N ILE A 154 -1.71 3.00 19.94
CA ILE A 154 -2.87 3.74 20.46
C ILE A 154 -2.46 4.70 21.59
N SER A 155 -1.62 4.23 22.51
CA SER A 155 -1.14 5.06 23.63
C SER A 155 -0.32 6.24 23.14
N PHE A 156 0.53 6.04 22.13
CA PHE A 156 1.27 7.10 21.47
C PHE A 156 0.31 8.11 20.81
N CYS A 157 -0.65 7.63 20.02
CA CYS A 157 -1.61 8.49 19.33
C CYS A 157 -2.39 9.38 20.29
N ARG A 158 -2.87 8.83 21.42
CA ARG A 158 -3.57 9.61 22.45
C ARG A 158 -2.67 10.64 23.13
N LYS A 159 -1.43 10.27 23.44
CA LYS A 159 -0.47 11.16 24.09
C LYS A 159 -0.11 12.38 23.22
N TRP A 160 -0.01 12.19 21.91
CA TRP A 160 0.45 13.22 20.98
C TRP A 160 -0.66 13.84 20.14
N GLY A 161 -1.93 13.52 20.40
CA GLY A 161 -3.07 14.06 19.65
C GLY A 161 -3.06 13.69 18.17
N VAL A 162 -2.59 12.48 17.83
CA VAL A 162 -2.55 12.01 16.43
C VAL A 162 -3.98 11.91 15.90
N GLY A 163 -4.29 12.73 14.89
CA GLY A 163 -5.59 12.79 14.23
C GLY A 163 -5.70 11.89 13.00
N LEU A 164 -4.59 11.34 12.52
CA LEU A 164 -4.55 10.41 11.39
C LEU A 164 -3.35 9.46 11.51
N VAL A 165 -3.58 8.16 11.37
CA VAL A 165 -2.54 7.15 11.19
C VAL A 165 -2.53 6.69 9.74
N VAL A 166 -1.36 6.65 9.09
CA VAL A 166 -1.18 6.16 7.71
C VAL A 166 -0.31 4.91 7.76
N VAL A 167 -0.88 3.75 7.39
CA VAL A 167 -0.15 2.48 7.45
C VAL A 167 0.53 2.18 6.12
N GLY A 168 1.86 2.20 6.10
CA GLY A 168 2.65 1.96 4.90
C GLY A 168 2.79 0.47 4.53
N PRO A 169 3.33 -0.39 5.41
CA PRO A 169 3.56 -1.80 5.12
C PRO A 169 2.30 -2.67 5.35
N GLU A 170 2.29 -3.82 4.69
CA GLU A 170 1.21 -4.80 4.70
C GLU A 170 1.11 -5.59 6.00
N VAL A 171 2.23 -5.85 6.68
CA VAL A 171 2.24 -6.73 7.87
C VAL A 171 1.37 -6.19 9.01
N PRO A 172 1.47 -4.91 9.43
CA PRO A 172 0.59 -4.37 10.47
C PRO A 172 -0.89 -4.38 10.08
N LEU A 173 -1.22 -4.24 8.78
CA LEU A 173 -2.60 -4.32 8.29
C LEU A 173 -3.18 -5.72 8.48
N VAL A 174 -2.44 -6.76 8.03
CA VAL A 174 -2.85 -8.16 8.20
C VAL A 174 -2.92 -8.56 9.67
N LYS A 175 -2.13 -7.93 10.55
CA LYS A 175 -2.17 -8.14 12.00
C LYS A 175 -3.27 -7.36 12.73
N GLY A 176 -4.05 -6.54 12.03
CA GLY A 176 -5.23 -5.87 12.60
C GLY A 176 -4.96 -4.54 13.28
N LEU A 177 -3.82 -3.89 13.02
CA LEU A 177 -3.52 -2.57 13.59
C LEU A 177 -4.64 -1.55 13.27
N ALA A 178 -5.15 -1.57 12.02
CA ALA A 178 -6.24 -0.69 11.61
C ALA A 178 -7.53 -0.95 12.41
N ASN A 179 -7.90 -2.21 12.61
CA ASN A 179 -9.08 -2.58 13.41
C ASN A 179 -8.98 -2.01 14.84
N ASP A 180 -7.82 -2.16 15.48
CA ASP A 180 -7.60 -1.71 16.85
C ASP A 180 -7.65 -0.18 16.98
N LEU A 181 -7.05 0.55 16.03
CA LEU A 181 -7.06 2.01 16.00
C LEU A 181 -8.47 2.57 15.73
N GLU A 182 -9.20 2.00 14.78
CA GLU A 182 -10.59 2.37 14.49
C GLU A 182 -11.48 2.15 15.72
N LYS A 183 -11.35 1.00 16.39
CA LYS A 183 -12.06 0.71 17.65
C LYS A 183 -11.71 1.70 18.77
N ALA A 184 -10.49 2.25 18.74
CA ALA A 184 -10.05 3.29 19.66
C ALA A 184 -10.48 4.72 19.26
N GLY A 185 -11.18 4.88 18.13
CA GLY A 185 -11.64 6.16 17.60
C GLY A 185 -10.57 6.99 16.89
N ILE A 186 -9.48 6.37 16.43
CA ILE A 186 -8.37 7.04 15.75
C ILE A 186 -8.52 6.82 14.24
N PRO A 187 -8.67 7.89 13.42
CA PRO A 187 -8.74 7.77 11.98
C PRO A 187 -7.50 7.07 11.41
N THR A 188 -7.72 6.01 10.65
CA THR A 188 -6.63 5.16 10.14
C THR A 188 -6.79 4.94 8.64
N PHE A 189 -5.80 5.41 7.88
CA PHE A 189 -5.68 5.16 6.46
C PHE A 189 -4.94 3.85 6.24
N GLY A 190 -5.71 2.79 6.08
CA GLY A 190 -5.25 1.43 5.85
C GLY A 190 -6.42 0.46 6.06
N PRO A 191 -6.49 -0.63 5.30
CA PRO A 191 -7.62 -1.56 5.38
C PRO A 191 -7.61 -2.32 6.71
N SER A 192 -8.79 -2.76 7.15
CA SER A 192 -8.91 -3.75 8.22
C SER A 192 -8.19 -5.05 7.85
N ALA A 193 -7.90 -5.92 8.82
CA ALA A 193 -7.28 -7.23 8.56
C ALA A 193 -8.10 -8.08 7.57
N GLU A 194 -9.42 -8.03 7.67
CA GLU A 194 -10.35 -8.71 6.76
C GLU A 194 -10.25 -8.16 5.34
N ALA A 195 -10.11 -6.84 5.19
CA ALA A 195 -9.93 -6.21 3.89
C ALA A 195 -8.51 -6.40 3.33
N ALA A 196 -7.51 -6.47 4.21
CA ALA A 196 -6.11 -6.73 3.87
C ALA A 196 -5.88 -8.16 3.34
N ALA A 197 -6.84 -9.07 3.54
CA ALA A 197 -6.83 -10.40 2.94
C ALA A 197 -6.77 -10.38 1.40
N LEU A 198 -7.11 -9.27 0.73
CA LEU A 198 -6.89 -9.09 -0.71
C LEU A 198 -5.41 -9.23 -1.13
N GLU A 199 -4.46 -8.82 -0.29
CA GLU A 199 -3.01 -9.05 -0.50
C GLU A 199 -2.53 -10.27 0.31
N GLY A 200 -3.07 -10.46 1.52
CA GLY A 200 -2.67 -11.53 2.43
C GLY A 200 -3.05 -12.94 1.98
N SER A 201 -4.08 -13.10 1.15
CA SER A 201 -4.47 -14.38 0.54
C SER A 201 -4.88 -14.18 -0.92
N LYS A 202 -4.06 -14.73 -1.82
CA LYS A 202 -4.34 -14.82 -3.26
C LYS A 202 -5.58 -15.67 -3.51
N ASP A 203 -5.80 -16.74 -2.75
CA ASP A 203 -7.02 -17.55 -2.86
C ASP A 203 -8.29 -16.75 -2.49
N PHE A 204 -8.26 -15.98 -1.40
CA PHE A 204 -9.36 -15.08 -1.03
C PHE A 204 -9.64 -14.07 -2.15
N MET A 205 -8.60 -13.39 -2.65
CA MET A 205 -8.71 -12.43 -3.73
C MET A 205 -9.34 -13.06 -4.98
N LYS A 206 -8.86 -14.24 -5.38
CA LYS A 206 -9.37 -14.94 -6.57
C LYS A 206 -10.82 -15.40 -6.41
N LYS A 207 -11.20 -15.94 -5.24
CA LYS A 207 -12.59 -16.32 -4.94
C LYS A 207 -13.53 -15.13 -4.96
N LEU A 208 -13.14 -14.01 -4.37
CA LEU A 208 -13.90 -12.76 -4.42
C LEU A 208 -14.05 -12.30 -5.87
N CYS A 209 -12.95 -12.22 -6.61
CA CYS A 209 -12.96 -11.82 -8.01
C CYS A 209 -13.89 -12.74 -8.80
N TYR A 210 -13.75 -14.06 -8.70
CA TYR A 210 -14.61 -15.03 -9.36
C TYR A 210 -16.10 -14.83 -9.03
N LYS A 211 -16.45 -14.62 -7.75
CA LYS A 211 -17.82 -14.33 -7.32
C LYS A 211 -18.36 -13.03 -7.95
N ILE A 212 -17.53 -12.00 -8.09
CA ILE A 212 -17.87 -10.76 -8.79
C ILE A 212 -17.97 -11.02 -10.32
N CYS A 213 -17.07 -11.84 -10.89
CA CYS A 213 -16.98 -12.20 -12.31
C CYS A 213 -18.16 -13.02 -12.80
N CYS A 214 -18.71 -13.92 -11.98
CA CYS A 214 -19.83 -14.79 -12.39
C CYS A 214 -21.05 -14.01 -12.91
N ASN A 215 -21.10 -12.69 -12.66
CA ASN A 215 -22.14 -11.80 -13.16
C ASN A 215 -21.65 -10.70 -14.12
N ARG A 216 -20.33 -10.51 -14.35
CA ARG A 216 -19.73 -9.48 -15.23
C ARG A 216 -18.30 -9.82 -15.70
N LEU A 217 -17.88 -9.23 -16.82
CA LEU A 217 -16.55 -9.29 -17.45
C LEU A 217 -15.36 -8.79 -16.57
N LEU A 218 -15.17 -9.27 -15.33
CA LEU A 218 -13.88 -9.10 -14.66
C LEU A 218 -12.89 -10.10 -15.28
N MET A 219 -11.76 -9.59 -15.74
CA MET A 219 -10.75 -10.36 -16.46
C MET A 219 -9.65 -10.77 -15.48
N ILE A 220 -9.80 -11.90 -14.80
CA ILE A 220 -8.70 -12.57 -14.07
C ILE A 220 -8.17 -13.73 -14.91
N PRO A 221 -6.89 -14.09 -14.79
CA PRO A 221 -6.38 -15.32 -15.40
C PRO A 221 -7.12 -16.54 -14.85
N GLN A 222 -7.33 -17.54 -15.70
CA GLN A 222 -7.75 -18.87 -15.24
C GLN A 222 -6.82 -19.35 -14.14
N TYR A 223 -7.37 -19.92 -13.08
CA TYR A 223 -6.59 -20.35 -11.94
C TYR A 223 -7.20 -21.58 -11.26
N GLN A 224 -6.36 -22.29 -10.51
CA GLN A 224 -6.78 -23.32 -9.57
C GLN A 224 -5.83 -23.29 -8.36
N THR A 225 -6.36 -23.69 -7.21
CA THR A 225 -5.64 -23.62 -5.93
C THR A 225 -5.39 -25.03 -5.38
N PHE A 226 -4.20 -25.26 -4.83
CA PHE A 226 -3.76 -26.58 -4.35
C PHE A 226 -3.02 -26.48 -3.01
N THR A 227 -3.23 -27.49 -2.16
CA THR A 227 -2.46 -27.75 -0.93
C THR A 227 -1.62 -29.03 -1.03
N ASP A 228 -1.93 -29.91 -1.99
CA ASP A 228 -1.19 -31.14 -2.27
C ASP A 228 -0.31 -30.96 -3.52
N ALA A 229 0.97 -31.31 -3.39
CA ALA A 229 1.95 -31.14 -4.47
C ALA A 229 1.69 -32.10 -5.65
N THR A 230 1.15 -33.30 -5.40
CA THR A 230 0.85 -34.29 -6.45
C THR A 230 -0.29 -33.79 -7.33
N ASP A 231 -1.37 -33.30 -6.72
CA ASP A 231 -2.51 -32.74 -7.43
C ASP A 231 -2.13 -31.48 -8.21
N ALA A 232 -1.32 -30.61 -7.61
CA ALA A 232 -0.77 -29.42 -8.27
C ALA A 232 0.03 -29.78 -9.53
N LYS A 233 0.95 -30.75 -9.43
CA LYS A 233 1.77 -31.21 -10.56
C LYS A 233 0.93 -31.89 -11.64
N LYS A 234 -0.10 -32.64 -11.26
CA LYS A 234 -1.05 -33.23 -12.21
C LYS A 234 -1.77 -32.14 -13.01
N TYR A 235 -2.28 -31.10 -12.35
CA TYR A 235 -2.91 -29.97 -13.01
C TYR A 235 -1.95 -29.23 -13.95
N ILE A 236 -0.71 -28.96 -13.51
CA ILE A 236 0.34 -28.36 -14.36
C ILE A 236 0.57 -29.20 -15.61
N LYS A 237 0.65 -30.53 -15.48
CA LYS A 237 0.83 -31.43 -16.62
C LYS A 237 -0.32 -31.36 -17.62
N GLU A 238 -1.54 -31.18 -17.14
CA GLU A 238 -2.74 -31.04 -17.98
C GLU A 238 -2.78 -29.69 -18.71
N GLN A 239 -2.34 -28.60 -18.06
CA GLN A 239 -2.35 -27.25 -18.65
C GLN A 239 -1.15 -26.97 -19.57
N GLY A 240 0.03 -27.52 -19.26
CA GLY A 240 1.29 -27.21 -19.94
C GLY A 240 1.99 -25.96 -19.40
N ALA A 241 3.09 -25.58 -20.07
CA ALA A 241 3.86 -24.36 -19.81
C ALA A 241 3.85 -23.44 -21.06
N PRO A 242 3.98 -22.11 -20.92
CA PRO A 242 4.28 -21.36 -19.69
C PRO A 242 3.10 -21.28 -18.71
N ILE A 243 3.40 -21.31 -17.40
CA ILE A 243 2.41 -21.28 -16.32
C ILE A 243 2.95 -20.52 -15.11
N VAL A 244 2.07 -19.93 -14.29
CA VAL A 244 2.47 -19.12 -13.13
C VAL A 244 2.09 -19.82 -11.84
N ILE A 245 3.05 -19.96 -10.92
CA ILE A 245 2.86 -20.56 -9.60
C ILE A 245 3.07 -19.48 -8.55
N LYS A 246 2.06 -19.26 -7.72
CA LYS A 246 2.08 -18.23 -6.67
C LYS A 246 1.81 -18.84 -5.30
N PHE A 247 2.62 -18.49 -4.31
CA PHE A 247 2.38 -18.82 -2.91
C PHE A 247 1.17 -18.02 -2.36
N ASP A 248 0.23 -18.70 -1.69
CA ASP A 248 -0.90 -18.06 -1.00
C ASP A 248 -0.44 -17.52 0.36
N GLY A 249 -0.15 -16.22 0.43
CA GLY A 249 0.41 -15.59 1.60
C GLY A 249 1.32 -14.41 1.26
N LEU A 250 1.82 -13.75 2.31
CA LEU A 250 2.83 -12.69 2.19
C LEU A 250 4.21 -13.32 1.97
N ALA A 251 4.82 -13.01 0.84
CA ALA A 251 6.16 -13.50 0.46
C ALA A 251 7.10 -12.39 -0.02
N ALA A 252 6.83 -11.13 0.35
CA ALA A 252 7.63 -9.95 0.00
C ALA A 252 8.01 -9.87 -1.50
N GLY A 253 7.07 -10.20 -2.38
CA GLY A 253 7.27 -10.22 -3.85
C GLY A 253 8.07 -11.41 -4.41
N LYS A 254 8.52 -12.34 -3.56
CA LYS A 254 9.34 -13.51 -3.95
C LYS A 254 8.53 -14.78 -4.19
N GLY A 255 7.29 -14.82 -3.73
CA GLY A 255 6.41 -15.99 -3.82
C GLY A 255 5.72 -16.17 -5.18
N VAL A 256 6.31 -15.70 -6.28
CA VAL A 256 5.75 -15.80 -7.63
C VAL A 256 6.83 -16.33 -8.57
N VAL A 257 6.54 -17.46 -9.22
CA VAL A 257 7.39 -18.08 -10.24
C VAL A 257 6.63 -18.12 -11.56
N VAL A 258 7.24 -17.59 -12.62
CA VAL A 258 6.76 -17.74 -14.00
C VAL A 258 7.59 -18.86 -14.62
N ALA A 259 7.00 -20.06 -14.70
CA ALA A 259 7.67 -21.24 -15.21
C ALA A 259 7.47 -21.35 -16.71
N MET A 260 8.56 -21.38 -17.47
CA MET A 260 8.57 -21.53 -18.92
C MET A 260 8.60 -23.01 -19.33
N THR A 261 8.95 -23.90 -18.41
CA THR A 261 9.00 -25.35 -18.60
C THR A 261 8.19 -26.08 -17.51
N LEU A 262 7.85 -27.35 -17.74
CA LEU A 262 7.15 -28.17 -16.74
C LEU A 262 8.06 -28.44 -15.53
N GLU A 263 9.35 -28.61 -15.77
CA GLU A 263 10.37 -28.86 -14.77
C GLU A 263 10.47 -27.67 -13.80
N GLU A 264 10.58 -26.45 -14.31
CA GLU A 264 10.56 -25.22 -13.51
C GLU A 264 9.26 -25.10 -12.68
N ALA A 265 8.12 -25.48 -13.27
CA ALA A 265 6.83 -25.42 -12.58
C ALA A 265 6.76 -26.43 -11.43
N TYR A 266 7.29 -27.64 -11.62
CA TYR A 266 7.34 -28.66 -10.59
C TYR A 266 8.29 -28.30 -9.44
N GLU A 267 9.46 -27.75 -9.76
CA GLU A 267 10.41 -27.24 -8.76
C GLU A 267 9.78 -26.12 -7.92
N ALA A 268 9.04 -25.21 -8.55
CA ALA A 268 8.32 -24.15 -7.84
C ALA A 268 7.26 -24.71 -6.87
N VAL A 269 6.50 -25.72 -7.28
CA VAL A 269 5.52 -26.40 -6.43
C VAL A 269 6.19 -27.09 -5.24
N ASP A 270 7.27 -27.84 -5.48
CA ASP A 270 8.00 -28.52 -4.41
C ASP A 270 8.57 -27.52 -3.40
N SER A 271 9.18 -26.44 -3.90
CA SER A 271 9.74 -25.40 -3.02
C SER A 271 8.67 -24.75 -2.14
N MET A 272 7.47 -24.51 -2.67
CA MET A 272 6.38 -23.85 -1.94
C MET A 272 5.59 -24.78 -1.02
N LEU A 273 5.28 -26.01 -1.43
CA LEU A 273 4.41 -26.93 -0.68
C LEU A 273 5.17 -27.98 0.13
N VAL A 274 6.33 -28.45 -0.36
CA VAL A 274 7.11 -29.52 0.28
C VAL A 274 8.22 -28.92 1.14
N GLU A 275 9.06 -28.07 0.58
CA GLU A 275 10.17 -27.42 1.29
C GLU A 275 9.69 -26.24 2.17
N LYS A 276 8.50 -25.71 1.88
CA LYS A 276 7.83 -24.63 2.61
C LYS A 276 8.71 -23.38 2.79
N VAL A 277 9.45 -22.98 1.77
CA VAL A 277 10.45 -21.89 1.86
C VAL A 277 9.88 -20.52 2.28
N PHE A 278 8.57 -20.31 2.17
CA PHE A 278 7.89 -19.06 2.55
C PHE A 278 6.99 -19.17 3.80
N GLY A 279 6.78 -20.38 4.33
CA GLY A 279 5.92 -20.62 5.50
C GLY A 279 6.73 -20.90 6.76
N SER A 280 6.13 -20.73 7.94
CA SER A 280 6.66 -21.38 9.14
C SER A 280 6.58 -22.89 8.94
N ALA A 281 7.61 -23.64 9.36
CA ALA A 281 7.63 -25.11 9.25
C ALA A 281 6.35 -25.78 9.80
N ASP A 282 5.70 -25.12 10.77
CA ASP A 282 4.47 -25.54 11.45
C ASP A 282 3.16 -25.13 10.74
N SER A 283 3.21 -24.46 9.58
CA SER A 283 1.99 -24.12 8.83
C SER A 283 1.47 -25.36 8.10
N ALA A 284 0.40 -25.94 8.62
CA ALA A 284 -0.34 -27.03 7.99
C ALA A 284 -1.13 -26.59 6.73
N ASP A 285 -1.17 -25.27 6.46
CA ASP A 285 -2.06 -24.64 5.48
C ASP A 285 -1.30 -24.04 4.27
N SER A 286 -0.05 -24.46 4.00
CA SER A 286 0.68 -24.04 2.80
C SER A 286 -0.12 -24.36 1.55
N ARG A 287 -0.27 -23.35 0.69
CA ARG A 287 -1.12 -23.42 -0.50
C ARG A 287 -0.49 -22.63 -1.63
N VAL A 288 -0.72 -23.11 -2.85
CA VAL A 288 -0.34 -22.42 -4.09
C VAL A 288 -1.57 -22.13 -4.94
N VAL A 289 -1.50 -21.01 -5.65
CA VAL A 289 -2.42 -20.63 -6.73
C VAL A 289 -1.65 -20.80 -8.04
N ILE A 290 -2.17 -21.63 -8.93
CA ILE A 290 -1.59 -21.88 -10.26
C ILE A 290 -2.46 -21.18 -11.29
N GLU A 291 -1.87 -20.28 -12.07
CA GLU A 291 -2.56 -19.39 -13.01
C GLU A 291 -2.06 -19.57 -14.44
N GLU A 292 -2.94 -19.33 -15.42
CA GLU A 292 -2.52 -19.19 -16.82
C GLU A 292 -1.45 -18.09 -16.94
N TYR A 293 -0.48 -18.31 -17.83
CA TYR A 293 0.47 -17.27 -18.20
C TYR A 293 -0.22 -16.21 -19.06
N LEU A 294 -0.01 -14.94 -18.71
CA LEU A 294 -0.52 -13.81 -19.47
C LEU A 294 0.62 -13.11 -20.18
N GLU A 295 0.49 -12.95 -21.49
CA GLU A 295 1.40 -12.10 -22.27
C GLU A 295 0.82 -10.69 -22.40
N GLY A 296 1.65 -9.68 -22.15
CA GLY A 296 1.22 -8.30 -22.20
C GLY A 296 2.30 -7.35 -21.73
N GLU A 297 1.90 -6.12 -21.46
CA GLU A 297 2.71 -5.16 -20.73
C GLU A 297 2.13 -4.97 -19.32
N GLU A 298 2.97 -5.12 -18.31
CA GLU A 298 2.60 -4.91 -16.91
C GLU A 298 2.36 -3.42 -16.62
N ALA A 299 1.33 -3.13 -15.85
CA ALA A 299 1.05 -1.78 -15.38
C ALA A 299 0.53 -1.80 -13.94
N SER A 300 0.86 -0.75 -13.18
CA SER A 300 0.38 -0.56 -11.81
C SER A 300 -0.71 0.51 -11.79
N PHE A 301 -1.89 0.13 -11.30
CA PHE A 301 -3.03 1.05 -11.15
C PHE A 301 -3.39 1.21 -9.68
N PHE A 302 -3.53 2.46 -9.22
CA PHE A 302 -3.79 2.75 -7.81
C PHE A 302 -5.07 3.55 -7.66
N ALA A 303 -5.86 3.25 -6.63
CA ALA A 303 -7.02 4.04 -6.24
C ALA A 303 -7.07 4.24 -4.73
N VAL A 304 -7.40 5.45 -4.29
CA VAL A 304 -7.76 5.74 -2.89
C VAL A 304 -9.22 5.38 -2.71
N VAL A 305 -9.52 4.60 -1.69
CA VAL A 305 -10.85 4.04 -1.42
C VAL A 305 -11.29 4.39 0.00
N ASP A 306 -12.57 4.71 0.18
CA ASP A 306 -13.17 5.13 1.47
C ASP A 306 -14.20 4.14 2.03
N GLY A 307 -14.20 2.91 1.52
CA GLY A 307 -15.18 1.87 1.81
C GLY A 307 -16.37 1.80 0.83
N LYS A 308 -16.62 2.84 0.02
CA LYS A 308 -17.70 2.86 -0.97
C LYS A 308 -17.30 3.51 -2.30
N ASN A 309 -16.62 4.63 -2.24
CA ASN A 309 -16.13 5.41 -3.37
C ASN A 309 -14.64 5.10 -3.59
N ALA A 310 -14.18 5.35 -4.81
CA ALA A 310 -12.78 5.24 -5.16
C ALA A 310 -12.39 6.36 -6.11
N ILE A 311 -11.24 6.99 -5.87
CA ILE A 311 -10.63 7.97 -6.77
C ILE A 311 -9.30 7.42 -7.28
N PRO A 312 -9.04 7.45 -8.61
CA PRO A 312 -7.78 6.97 -9.14
C PRO A 312 -6.64 7.90 -8.72
N LEU A 313 -5.50 7.32 -8.36
CA LEU A 313 -4.24 8.04 -8.37
C LEU A 313 -3.71 8.12 -9.81
N GLU A 314 -2.63 8.86 -10.00
CA GLU A 314 -1.89 8.86 -11.25
C GLU A 314 -1.24 7.50 -11.52
N SER A 315 -1.07 7.15 -12.80
CA SER A 315 -0.50 5.86 -13.19
C SER A 315 1.00 5.78 -12.91
N ALA A 316 1.50 4.57 -12.67
CA ALA A 316 2.92 4.30 -12.60
C ALA A 316 3.25 2.93 -13.19
N GLN A 317 4.48 2.75 -13.66
CA GLN A 317 5.00 1.45 -14.09
C GLN A 317 6.29 1.16 -13.32
N ASP A 318 6.33 -0.02 -12.70
CA ASP A 318 7.47 -0.55 -11.94
C ASP A 318 8.32 -1.49 -12.80
N HIS A 319 9.58 -1.65 -12.43
CA HIS A 319 10.55 -2.56 -13.01
C HIS A 319 10.93 -3.60 -11.96
N LYS A 320 10.21 -4.73 -11.93
CA LYS A 320 10.36 -5.76 -10.88
C LYS A 320 11.63 -6.58 -10.99
N ARG A 321 12.12 -6.85 -12.20
CA ARG A 321 13.31 -7.69 -12.44
C ARG A 321 14.58 -6.98 -11.99
N VAL A 322 15.50 -7.74 -11.39
CA VAL A 322 16.72 -7.19 -10.77
C VAL A 322 17.70 -6.60 -11.77
N GLY A 323 17.80 -7.19 -12.97
CA GLY A 323 18.77 -6.82 -13.99
C GLY A 323 18.18 -6.04 -15.17
N ASP A 324 19.05 -5.33 -15.87
CA ASP A 324 18.73 -4.65 -17.13
C ASP A 324 18.14 -5.63 -18.16
N GLY A 325 17.27 -5.13 -19.04
CA GLY A 325 16.56 -5.94 -20.02
C GLY A 325 15.53 -6.89 -19.39
N ASP A 326 15.08 -6.58 -18.17
CA ASP A 326 14.16 -7.39 -17.37
C ASP A 326 14.67 -8.83 -17.10
N THR A 327 15.96 -8.94 -16.78
CA THR A 327 16.63 -10.22 -16.50
C THR A 327 16.74 -10.53 -15.00
N GLY A 328 16.99 -11.80 -14.67
CA GLY A 328 17.18 -12.26 -13.30
C GLY A 328 15.89 -12.40 -12.49
N PRO A 329 15.98 -12.65 -11.16
CA PRO A 329 14.81 -12.86 -10.30
C PRO A 329 13.93 -11.60 -10.16
N ASN A 330 12.67 -11.82 -9.77
CA ASN A 330 11.76 -10.76 -9.34
C ASN A 330 12.23 -10.15 -8.01
N THR A 331 11.98 -8.85 -7.85
CA THR A 331 12.29 -8.06 -6.66
C THR A 331 11.03 -7.34 -6.17
N GLY A 332 11.16 -6.52 -5.13
CA GLY A 332 10.10 -5.59 -4.74
C GLY A 332 9.91 -4.41 -5.70
N GLY A 333 10.78 -4.23 -6.70
CA GLY A 333 10.82 -3.11 -7.63
C GLY A 333 12.19 -2.40 -7.59
N MET A 334 12.86 -2.32 -8.75
CA MET A 334 14.17 -1.67 -8.96
C MET A 334 14.07 -0.24 -9.49
N GLY A 335 12.86 0.21 -9.81
CA GLY A 335 12.61 1.57 -10.26
C GLY A 335 11.22 1.72 -10.85
N ALA A 336 10.71 2.94 -10.87
CA ALA A 336 9.40 3.23 -11.40
C ALA A 336 9.37 4.60 -12.07
N TYR A 337 8.34 4.86 -12.86
CA TYR A 337 8.07 6.19 -13.40
C TYR A 337 6.57 6.48 -13.44
N SER A 338 6.22 7.77 -13.49
CA SER A 338 4.85 8.25 -13.50
C SER A 338 4.75 9.58 -14.27
N PRO A 339 3.77 9.77 -15.17
CA PRO A 339 2.70 8.82 -15.52
C PRO A 339 3.22 7.68 -16.41
N ALA A 340 2.51 6.56 -16.44
CA ALA A 340 2.77 5.45 -17.36
C ALA A 340 1.96 5.63 -18.66
N PRO A 341 2.59 5.88 -19.83
CA PRO A 341 1.89 6.15 -21.09
C PRO A 341 0.94 5.03 -21.54
N ILE A 342 1.21 3.78 -21.13
CA ILE A 342 0.32 2.65 -21.44
C ILE A 342 -1.06 2.77 -20.78
N ILE A 343 -1.17 3.47 -19.64
CA ILE A 343 -2.44 3.71 -18.97
C ILE A 343 -3.06 5.00 -19.51
N THR A 344 -3.79 4.88 -20.62
CA THR A 344 -4.57 5.99 -21.18
C THR A 344 -5.77 6.33 -20.29
N GLU A 345 -6.39 7.50 -20.48
CA GLU A 345 -7.59 7.89 -19.72
C GLU A 345 -8.78 6.94 -19.99
N GLU A 346 -8.87 6.38 -21.21
CA GLU A 346 -9.86 5.35 -21.55
C GLU A 346 -9.60 4.06 -20.78
N LEU A 347 -8.34 3.61 -20.72
CA LEU A 347 -7.96 2.41 -19.98
C LEU A 347 -8.16 2.60 -18.47
N LYS A 348 -7.78 3.76 -17.92
CA LYS A 348 -8.08 4.16 -16.54
C LYS A 348 -9.57 4.10 -16.24
N SER A 349 -10.40 4.67 -17.12
CA SER A 349 -11.87 4.62 -16.99
C SER A 349 -12.43 3.20 -17.08
N LEU A 350 -11.81 2.34 -17.89
CA LEU A 350 -12.15 0.93 -17.99
C LEU A 350 -11.80 0.21 -16.67
N VAL A 351 -10.54 0.30 -16.21
CA VAL A 351 -10.06 -0.32 -14.97
C VAL A 351 -10.89 0.11 -13.76
N MET A 352 -11.23 1.40 -13.65
CA MET A 352 -12.10 1.87 -12.56
C MET A 352 -13.48 1.18 -12.59
N ARG A 353 -14.11 1.09 -13.75
CA ARG A 353 -15.48 0.54 -13.90
C ARG A 353 -15.53 -0.99 -13.85
N SER A 354 -14.52 -1.68 -14.38
CA SER A 354 -14.52 -3.14 -14.53
C SER A 354 -13.75 -3.87 -13.43
N ILE A 355 -12.81 -3.23 -12.73
CA ILE A 355 -11.93 -3.88 -11.75
C ILE A 355 -12.09 -3.22 -10.36
N ILE A 356 -11.79 -1.94 -10.23
CA ILE A 356 -11.71 -1.26 -8.93
C ILE A 356 -13.08 -1.14 -8.26
N LEU A 357 -14.05 -0.45 -8.88
CA LEU A 357 -15.37 -0.21 -8.28
C LEU A 357 -16.14 -1.52 -8.01
N PRO A 358 -16.12 -2.54 -8.88
CA PRO A 358 -16.70 -3.84 -8.56
C PRO A 358 -16.05 -4.52 -7.36
N THR A 359 -14.71 -4.43 -7.23
CA THR A 359 -13.99 -4.98 -6.08
C THR A 359 -14.40 -4.27 -4.79
N VAL A 360 -14.40 -2.93 -4.78
CA VAL A 360 -14.84 -2.14 -3.61
C VAL A 360 -16.26 -2.50 -3.20
N LYS A 361 -17.18 -2.64 -4.17
CA LYS A 361 -18.56 -3.06 -3.90
C LYS A 361 -18.64 -4.50 -3.38
N GLY A 362 -17.86 -5.41 -3.95
CA GLY A 362 -17.79 -6.81 -3.51
C GLY A 362 -17.31 -6.94 -2.07
N MET A 363 -16.21 -6.27 -1.73
CA MET A 363 -15.67 -6.19 -0.37
C MET A 363 -16.70 -5.65 0.63
N SER A 364 -17.40 -4.58 0.26
CA SER A 364 -18.50 -4.04 1.08
C SER A 364 -19.64 -5.05 1.29
N ALA A 365 -19.98 -5.84 0.27
CA ALA A 365 -21.02 -6.87 0.35
C ALA A 365 -20.62 -8.09 1.18
N GLU A 366 -19.33 -8.41 1.26
CA GLU A 366 -18.78 -9.42 2.17
C GLU A 366 -18.63 -8.91 3.62
N GLY A 367 -18.97 -7.65 3.90
CA GLY A 367 -18.86 -7.05 5.23
C GLY A 367 -17.46 -6.56 5.59
N CYS A 368 -16.51 -6.57 4.65
CA CYS A 368 -15.13 -6.10 4.84
C CYS A 368 -14.85 -4.86 3.99
N LYS A 369 -15.41 -3.71 4.39
CA LYS A 369 -15.18 -2.44 3.67
C LYS A 369 -13.68 -2.14 3.56
N PHE A 370 -13.26 -1.74 2.37
CA PHE A 370 -11.86 -1.41 2.09
C PHE A 370 -11.63 0.11 2.21
N VAL A 371 -10.74 0.53 3.12
CA VAL A 371 -10.25 1.91 3.23
C VAL A 371 -8.74 1.89 3.00
N GLY A 372 -8.21 2.79 2.18
CA GLY A 372 -6.76 2.83 1.89
C GLY A 372 -6.45 2.95 0.41
N VAL A 373 -5.24 2.55 0.02
CA VAL A 373 -4.86 2.43 -1.40
C VAL A 373 -5.08 1.01 -1.88
N LEU A 374 -5.96 0.84 -2.85
CA LEU A 374 -6.08 -0.40 -3.61
C LEU A 374 -5.15 -0.33 -4.81
N TYR A 375 -4.08 -1.12 -4.79
CA TYR A 375 -3.12 -1.24 -5.88
C TYR A 375 -3.42 -2.50 -6.69
N ALA A 376 -3.94 -2.31 -7.90
CA ALA A 376 -4.15 -3.37 -8.88
C ALA A 376 -2.88 -3.56 -9.75
N GLY A 377 -2.29 -4.74 -9.69
CA GLY A 377 -1.31 -5.19 -10.68
C GLY A 377 -2.04 -5.70 -11.91
N LEU A 378 -1.79 -5.09 -13.07
CA LEU A 378 -2.49 -5.37 -14.32
C LEU A 378 -1.54 -5.92 -15.38
N MET A 379 -2.05 -6.84 -16.20
CA MET A 379 -1.45 -7.18 -17.49
C MET A 379 -2.32 -6.56 -18.59
N ILE A 380 -1.74 -5.71 -19.42
CA ILE A 380 -2.43 -5.14 -20.59
C ILE A 380 -2.12 -6.02 -21.80
N GLU A 381 -3.13 -6.71 -22.31
CA GLU A 381 -2.95 -7.61 -23.46
C GLU A 381 -2.56 -6.83 -24.71
N LYS A 382 -1.49 -7.24 -25.41
CA LYS A 382 -0.96 -6.53 -26.58
C LYS A 382 -1.95 -6.45 -27.75
N THR A 383 -2.78 -7.48 -27.92
CA THR A 383 -3.68 -7.63 -29.09
C THR A 383 -4.95 -6.82 -28.92
N THR A 384 -5.55 -6.83 -27.73
CA THR A 384 -6.86 -6.20 -27.47
C THR A 384 -6.76 -4.90 -26.67
N GLY A 385 -5.65 -4.66 -25.97
CA GLY A 385 -5.51 -3.60 -24.99
C GLY A 385 -6.32 -3.84 -23.70
N ALA A 386 -6.91 -5.04 -23.53
CA ALA A 386 -7.76 -5.33 -22.38
C ALA A 386 -6.91 -5.53 -21.10
N PRO A 387 -7.31 -4.92 -19.97
CA PRO A 387 -6.63 -5.14 -18.70
C PRO A 387 -7.08 -6.46 -18.07
N LYS A 388 -6.12 -7.29 -17.65
CA LYS A 388 -6.32 -8.45 -16.77
C LYS A 388 -5.75 -8.17 -15.39
N LEU A 389 -6.52 -8.43 -14.32
CA LEU A 389 -6.06 -8.29 -12.94
C LEU A 389 -5.18 -9.48 -12.55
N ILE A 390 -3.91 -9.21 -12.26
CA ILE A 390 -2.91 -10.21 -11.81
C ILE A 390 -3.02 -10.42 -10.30
N GLU A 391 -3.01 -9.33 -9.55
CA GLU A 391 -3.01 -9.32 -8.09
C GLU A 391 -3.47 -7.97 -7.52
N TYR A 392 -3.82 -7.98 -6.24
CA TYR A 392 -3.97 -6.78 -5.44
C TYR A 392 -2.87 -6.66 -4.40
N ASN A 393 -2.42 -5.44 -4.21
CA ASN A 393 -1.76 -5.00 -2.99
C ASN A 393 -2.70 -3.96 -2.33
N VAL A 394 -2.68 -3.87 -1.01
CA VAL A 394 -3.68 -3.13 -0.23
C VAL A 394 -3.11 -1.88 0.46
N ARG A 395 -1.98 -1.41 -0.05
CA ARG A 395 -1.22 -0.26 0.42
C ARG A 395 -0.50 0.39 -0.75
N PHE A 396 0.14 1.53 -0.50
CA PHE A 396 0.98 2.17 -1.52
C PHE A 396 2.11 1.23 -2.01
N GLY A 397 2.39 1.27 -3.32
CA GLY A 397 3.52 0.57 -3.93
C GLY A 397 4.87 1.12 -3.46
N ASP A 398 5.92 0.33 -3.56
CA ASP A 398 7.30 0.79 -3.31
C ASP A 398 8.18 0.11 -4.38
N PRO A 399 8.70 0.86 -5.38
CA PRO A 399 9.00 2.29 -5.34
C PRO A 399 7.94 3.23 -5.95
N GLU A 400 6.75 2.76 -6.36
CA GLU A 400 5.77 3.60 -7.05
C GLU A 400 5.28 4.81 -6.23
N CYS A 401 5.16 4.67 -4.89
CA CYS A 401 4.81 5.79 -4.04
C CYS A 401 5.81 6.96 -4.16
N GLN A 402 7.08 6.67 -4.43
CA GLN A 402 8.13 7.67 -4.47
C GLN A 402 7.95 8.63 -5.65
N VAL A 403 7.60 8.09 -6.83
CA VAL A 403 7.28 8.90 -8.02
C VAL A 403 5.94 9.62 -7.91
N LEU A 404 4.94 9.01 -7.26
CA LEU A 404 3.65 9.66 -7.04
C LEU A 404 3.78 10.86 -6.10
N MET A 405 4.44 10.69 -4.95
CA MET A 405 4.49 11.71 -3.90
C MET A 405 5.30 12.96 -4.29
N VAL A 406 6.26 12.86 -5.22
CA VAL A 406 6.97 14.05 -5.74
C VAL A 406 6.10 14.87 -6.72
N ARG A 407 5.10 14.24 -7.34
CA ARG A 407 4.18 14.87 -8.31
C ARG A 407 2.86 15.34 -7.71
N LEU A 408 2.45 14.80 -6.56
CA LEU A 408 1.19 15.19 -5.93
C LEU A 408 1.21 16.67 -5.50
N GLU A 409 0.17 17.41 -5.90
CA GLU A 409 -0.04 18.81 -5.52
C GLU A 409 -1.21 19.00 -4.54
N SER A 410 -2.19 18.10 -4.57
CA SER A 410 -3.30 18.11 -3.60
C SER A 410 -2.82 17.93 -2.16
N ASP A 411 -3.61 18.45 -1.22
CA ASP A 411 -3.42 18.24 0.22
C ASP A 411 -3.63 16.75 0.57
N LEU A 412 -2.53 16.01 0.69
CA LEU A 412 -2.53 14.58 0.98
C LEU A 412 -3.22 14.30 2.32
N ALA A 413 -2.92 15.06 3.37
CA ALA A 413 -3.50 14.83 4.70
C ALA A 413 -5.04 14.91 4.67
N GLN A 414 -5.60 15.90 3.97
CA GLN A 414 -7.07 16.02 3.81
C GLN A 414 -7.65 14.86 3.00
N VAL A 415 -7.00 14.45 1.91
CA VAL A 415 -7.47 13.34 1.08
C VAL A 415 -7.50 12.03 1.89
N LEU A 416 -6.43 11.74 2.64
CA LEU A 416 -6.35 10.53 3.44
C LEU A 416 -7.36 10.55 4.59
N LEU A 417 -7.56 11.70 5.24
CA LEU A 417 -8.58 11.85 6.28
C LEU A 417 -10.00 11.69 5.72
N ALA A 418 -10.30 12.30 4.57
CA ALA A 418 -11.58 12.14 3.88
C ALA A 418 -11.85 10.66 3.54
N ALA A 419 -10.82 9.91 3.11
CA ALA A 419 -10.93 8.47 2.90
C ALA A 419 -11.30 7.72 4.19
N CYS A 420 -10.66 8.05 5.32
CA CYS A 420 -10.99 7.45 6.62
C CYS A 420 -12.43 7.74 7.06
N ARG A 421 -13.01 8.87 6.61
CA ARG A 421 -14.36 9.31 6.97
C ARG A 421 -15.46 8.87 5.99
N GLY A 422 -15.12 8.23 4.87
CA GLY A 422 -16.11 7.89 3.85
C GLY A 422 -16.52 9.08 2.96
N GLU A 423 -15.65 10.08 2.84
CA GLU A 423 -15.94 11.41 2.27
C GLU A 423 -15.21 11.67 0.95
N LEU A 424 -14.79 10.65 0.19
CA LEU A 424 -14.09 10.87 -1.09
C LEU A 424 -15.01 11.30 -2.24
N SER A 425 -16.34 11.26 -2.04
CA SER A 425 -17.29 11.70 -3.06
C SER A 425 -17.06 13.17 -3.43
N GLY A 426 -16.70 13.43 -4.69
CA GLY A 426 -16.43 14.78 -5.20
C GLY A 426 -15.00 15.28 -4.95
N VAL A 427 -14.15 14.50 -4.28
CA VAL A 427 -12.72 14.80 -4.15
C VAL A 427 -12.01 14.54 -5.48
N SER A 428 -11.14 15.48 -5.89
CA SER A 428 -10.28 15.33 -7.06
C SER A 428 -8.82 15.60 -6.70
N LEU A 429 -7.90 14.86 -7.33
CA LEU A 429 -6.46 15.03 -7.12
C LEU A 429 -5.84 15.88 -8.21
N LYS A 430 -5.02 16.85 -7.81
CA LYS A 430 -4.17 17.65 -8.68
C LYS A 430 -2.77 17.07 -8.66
N TRP A 431 -2.21 16.91 -9.85
CA TRP A 431 -0.89 16.37 -10.09
C TRP A 431 -0.11 17.37 -10.93
N SER A 432 1.17 17.50 -10.62
CA SER A 432 2.05 18.34 -11.41
C SER A 432 2.19 17.81 -12.83
N SER A 433 2.29 18.72 -13.80
CA SER A 433 2.65 18.39 -15.17
C SER A 433 4.04 17.74 -15.25
N GLY A 434 4.27 16.98 -16.32
CA GLY A 434 5.52 16.29 -16.57
C GLY A 434 5.62 14.93 -15.87
N THR A 435 6.83 14.39 -15.83
CA THR A 435 7.11 13.01 -15.44
C THR A 435 8.04 12.99 -14.22
N SER A 436 7.94 11.93 -13.44
CA SER A 436 8.91 11.59 -12.40
C SER A 436 9.41 10.16 -12.58
N MET A 437 10.66 9.92 -12.27
CA MET A 437 11.29 8.62 -12.32
C MET A 437 12.08 8.36 -11.03
N VAL A 438 12.08 7.12 -10.56
CA VAL A 438 12.90 6.67 -9.44
C VAL A 438 13.78 5.51 -9.86
N VAL A 439 15.07 5.60 -9.55
CA VAL A 439 16.04 4.50 -9.67
C VAL A 439 16.34 4.00 -8.27
N VAL A 440 16.15 2.70 -8.03
CA VAL A 440 16.48 2.09 -6.74
C VAL A 440 17.94 1.66 -6.75
N LEU A 441 18.70 2.10 -5.74
CA LEU A 441 19.99 1.52 -5.41
C LEU A 441 19.78 0.43 -4.37
N ALA A 442 20.25 -0.76 -4.70
CA ALA A 442 20.14 -1.95 -3.87
C ALA A 442 21.52 -2.46 -3.46
N SER A 443 21.57 -3.13 -2.32
CA SER A 443 22.77 -3.79 -1.79
C SER A 443 23.17 -4.95 -2.70
N GLU A 444 24.44 -5.03 -3.09
CA GLU A 444 24.96 -6.12 -3.91
C GLU A 444 24.56 -7.50 -3.34
N GLY A 445 24.02 -8.36 -4.21
CA GLY A 445 23.46 -9.66 -3.85
C GLY A 445 21.93 -9.66 -3.67
N TYR A 446 21.28 -8.51 -3.52
CA TYR A 446 19.80 -8.41 -3.56
C TYR A 446 19.26 -8.91 -4.92
N PRO A 447 18.14 -9.67 -4.98
CA PRO A 447 17.22 -10.04 -3.90
C PRO A 447 17.62 -11.25 -3.05
N GLY A 448 18.80 -11.84 -3.30
CA GLY A 448 19.40 -12.94 -2.54
C GLY A 448 20.10 -12.49 -1.25
N ASP A 449 21.21 -13.13 -0.88
CA ASP A 449 22.00 -12.77 0.30
C ASP A 449 22.88 -11.54 0.02
N TYR A 450 22.64 -10.45 0.74
CA TYR A 450 23.35 -9.18 0.63
C TYR A 450 24.12 -8.81 1.90
N LYS A 451 24.43 -9.77 2.78
CA LYS A 451 25.13 -9.51 4.06
C LYS A 451 26.44 -8.74 3.89
N LYS A 452 27.16 -8.92 2.78
CA LYS A 452 28.44 -8.24 2.52
C LYS A 452 28.30 -6.72 2.36
N ALA A 453 27.19 -6.26 1.81
CA ALA A 453 26.88 -4.85 1.64
C ALA A 453 26.27 -4.21 2.90
N LYS A 454 25.87 -5.02 3.90
CA LYS A 454 25.29 -4.51 5.14
C LYS A 454 26.37 -3.84 5.99
N GLY A 455 26.12 -2.60 6.38
CA GLY A 455 27.00 -1.76 7.19
C GLY A 455 27.99 -0.93 6.37
N THR A 456 27.98 -1.02 5.03
CA THR A 456 28.91 -0.24 4.22
C THR A 456 28.44 1.20 4.03
N VAL A 457 29.41 2.10 3.94
CA VAL A 457 29.19 3.55 3.99
C VAL A 457 28.76 4.09 2.63
N ILE A 458 27.74 4.94 2.65
CA ILE A 458 27.16 5.62 1.49
C ILE A 458 27.56 7.09 1.57
N ARG A 459 28.23 7.60 0.54
CA ARG A 459 28.75 8.98 0.49
C ARG A 459 28.06 9.79 -0.60
N ASN A 460 28.28 11.10 -0.55
CA ASN A 460 27.86 12.09 -1.56
C ASN A 460 26.33 12.23 -1.76
N LEU A 461 25.51 11.84 -0.78
CA LEU A 461 24.04 11.98 -0.88
C LEU A 461 23.59 13.43 -1.10
N GLU A 462 24.16 14.38 -0.35
CA GLU A 462 23.84 15.80 -0.52
C GLU A 462 24.29 16.33 -1.90
N LYS A 463 25.47 15.90 -2.37
CA LYS A 463 25.96 16.25 -3.71
C LYS A 463 25.00 15.72 -4.79
N ALA A 464 24.53 14.48 -4.64
CA ALA A 464 23.60 13.85 -5.54
C ALA A 464 22.23 14.56 -5.58
N GLU A 465 21.68 14.98 -4.43
CA GLU A 465 20.41 15.74 -4.41
C GLU A 465 20.52 17.13 -5.06
N ASN A 466 21.72 17.72 -5.10
CA ASN A 466 21.95 19.07 -5.61
C ASN A 466 22.52 19.12 -7.04
N VAL A 467 22.82 17.98 -7.67
CA VAL A 467 23.46 17.95 -9.01
C VAL A 467 22.53 18.47 -10.12
N ALA A 468 21.22 18.32 -9.94
CA ALA A 468 20.20 18.70 -10.89
C ALA A 468 18.93 19.18 -10.15
N PRO A 469 18.10 20.03 -10.76
CA PRO A 469 16.87 20.48 -10.13
C PRO A 469 15.87 19.33 -9.94
N SER A 470 15.07 19.43 -8.87
CA SER A 470 13.99 18.48 -8.56
C SER A 470 14.42 17.02 -8.39
N VAL A 471 15.64 16.80 -7.89
CA VAL A 471 16.10 15.50 -7.39
C VAL A 471 15.74 15.37 -5.91
N LYS A 472 15.26 14.19 -5.52
CA LYS A 472 15.04 13.81 -4.13
C LYS A 472 15.47 12.36 -3.92
N ILE A 473 16.27 12.12 -2.89
CA ILE A 473 16.66 10.78 -2.48
C ILE A 473 15.76 10.34 -1.33
N PHE A 474 15.00 9.27 -1.56
CA PHE A 474 14.24 8.60 -0.52
C PHE A 474 15.04 7.45 0.06
N HIS A 475 15.17 7.45 1.37
CA HIS A 475 15.87 6.40 2.09
C HIS A 475 14.93 5.25 2.42
N ALA A 476 15.37 4.03 2.15
CA ALA A 476 14.75 2.78 2.57
C ALA A 476 15.64 2.13 3.64
N GLY A 477 16.45 1.14 3.26
CA GLY A 477 17.35 0.43 4.17
C GLY A 477 18.63 1.20 4.50
N THR A 478 18.54 2.37 5.14
CA THR A 478 19.71 3.13 5.63
C THR A 478 19.69 3.36 7.14
N SER A 479 20.87 3.32 7.75
CA SER A 479 21.11 3.77 9.14
C SER A 479 22.24 4.81 9.17
N VAL A 480 22.59 5.28 10.36
CA VAL A 480 23.79 6.08 10.63
C VAL A 480 24.73 5.29 11.54
N ASP A 481 26.02 5.31 11.26
CA ASP A 481 27.07 4.70 12.10
C ASP A 481 27.50 5.62 13.26
N SER A 482 28.49 5.18 14.05
CA SER A 482 29.01 5.97 15.19
C SER A 482 29.67 7.29 14.79
N ASP A 483 30.15 7.38 13.56
CA ASP A 483 30.87 8.54 13.02
C ASP A 483 29.91 9.53 12.33
N GLY A 484 28.63 9.20 12.27
CA GLY A 484 27.59 10.03 11.66
C GLY A 484 27.41 9.78 10.16
N ASN A 485 28.08 8.78 9.57
CA ASN A 485 27.93 8.45 8.16
C ASN A 485 26.67 7.63 7.91
N PHE A 486 26.06 7.81 6.75
CA PHE A 486 25.00 6.91 6.29
C PHE A 486 25.58 5.55 5.90
N ILE A 487 24.91 4.48 6.34
CA ILE A 487 25.28 3.09 6.02
C ILE A 487 24.09 2.31 5.47
N ALA A 488 24.36 1.35 4.59
CA ALA A 488 23.35 0.43 4.06
C ALA A 488 22.98 -0.64 5.10
N VAL A 489 21.68 -0.87 5.34
CA VAL A 489 21.19 -1.89 6.30
C VAL A 489 20.08 -2.79 5.75
N GLY A 490 19.63 -2.55 4.51
CA GLY A 490 18.56 -3.32 3.85
C GLY A 490 18.92 -3.76 2.43
N GLY A 491 18.04 -4.56 1.82
CA GLY A 491 18.20 -5.02 0.43
C GLY A 491 18.04 -3.87 -0.57
N ARG A 492 16.92 -3.13 -0.49
CA ARG A 492 16.75 -1.84 -1.17
C ARG A 492 17.13 -0.72 -0.22
N VAL A 493 17.98 0.19 -0.67
CA VAL A 493 18.67 1.14 0.22
C VAL A 493 18.24 2.57 -0.06
N LEU A 494 18.26 2.99 -1.31
CA LEU A 494 17.85 4.34 -1.72
C LEU A 494 16.91 4.26 -2.93
N GLY A 495 16.00 5.22 -3.05
CA GLY A 495 15.32 5.55 -4.28
C GLY A 495 15.67 6.97 -4.72
N VAL A 496 16.49 7.08 -5.76
CA VAL A 496 16.90 8.36 -6.34
C VAL A 496 15.82 8.79 -7.32
N THR A 497 15.01 9.76 -6.90
CA THR A 497 13.84 10.22 -7.63
C THR A 497 14.11 11.58 -8.27
N ALA A 498 13.77 11.76 -9.53
CA ALA A 498 13.84 13.06 -10.18
C ALA A 498 12.55 13.37 -10.94
N ARG A 499 12.24 14.66 -11.06
CA ARG A 499 11.18 15.17 -11.94
C ARG A 499 11.76 15.82 -13.18
N GLY A 500 11.04 15.72 -14.29
CA GLY A 500 11.32 16.37 -15.56
C GLY A 500 10.03 16.84 -16.23
N THR A 501 10.16 17.68 -17.26
CA THR A 501 9.04 18.08 -18.12
C THR A 501 8.53 16.91 -18.98
N ASP A 502 9.41 15.95 -19.27
CA ASP A 502 9.13 14.67 -19.91
C ASP A 502 9.90 13.52 -19.24
N ILE A 503 9.78 12.31 -19.79
CA ILE A 503 10.44 11.12 -19.22
C ILE A 503 11.96 11.13 -19.45
N GLU A 504 12.43 11.64 -20.60
CA GLU A 504 13.84 11.77 -20.92
C GLU A 504 14.55 12.66 -19.90
N GLU A 505 13.99 13.82 -19.59
CA GLU A 505 14.57 14.76 -18.63
C GLU A 505 14.53 14.20 -17.21
N ALA A 506 13.42 13.55 -16.80
CA ALA A 506 13.34 12.90 -15.49
C ALA A 506 14.39 11.78 -15.37
N ARG A 507 14.59 11.00 -16.45
CA ARG A 507 15.58 9.94 -16.51
C ARG A 507 17.00 10.47 -16.39
N ASP A 508 17.34 11.46 -17.19
CA ASP A 508 18.69 12.02 -17.25
C ASP A 508 19.07 12.65 -15.90
N ARG A 509 18.16 13.38 -15.26
CA ARG A 509 18.39 13.95 -13.92
C ARG A 509 18.56 12.88 -12.84
N ALA A 510 17.74 11.82 -12.87
CA ALA A 510 17.86 10.73 -11.91
C ALA A 510 19.23 10.04 -12.05
N TYR A 511 19.65 9.67 -13.27
CA TYR A 511 20.96 9.02 -13.46
C TYR A 511 22.14 9.95 -13.18
N GLN A 512 22.04 11.24 -13.50
CA GLN A 512 23.05 12.23 -13.09
C GLN A 512 23.25 12.24 -11.57
N ALA A 513 22.15 12.14 -10.79
CA ALA A 513 22.21 12.05 -9.34
C ALA A 513 22.77 10.71 -8.86
N VAL A 514 22.34 9.59 -9.45
CA VAL A 514 22.87 8.25 -9.14
C VAL A 514 24.39 8.22 -9.34
N ASP A 515 24.90 8.78 -10.44
CA ASP A 515 26.34 8.80 -10.76
C ASP A 515 27.16 9.69 -9.80
N GLN A 516 26.54 10.51 -8.94
CA GLN A 516 27.24 11.24 -7.87
C GLN A 516 27.40 10.42 -6.58
N ILE A 517 26.56 9.40 -6.36
CA ILE A 517 26.55 8.62 -5.12
C ILE A 517 27.78 7.71 -5.12
N ASP A 518 28.55 7.78 -4.03
CA ASP A 518 29.71 6.92 -3.82
C ASP A 518 29.32 5.80 -2.84
N TRP A 519 29.02 4.64 -3.41
CA TRP A 519 28.71 3.42 -2.69
C TRP A 519 29.07 2.19 -3.55
N THR A 520 30.25 1.61 -3.28
CA THR A 520 30.84 0.53 -4.08
C THR A 520 30.09 -0.80 -3.97
N GLU A 521 29.43 -1.07 -2.84
CA GLU A 521 28.66 -2.30 -2.62
C GLU A 521 27.17 -2.13 -2.97
N GLY A 522 26.85 -1.06 -3.69
CA GLY A 522 25.53 -0.80 -4.26
C GLY A 522 25.49 -1.10 -5.75
N PHE A 523 24.31 -1.48 -6.24
CA PHE A 523 24.03 -1.57 -7.67
C PHE A 523 22.62 -1.03 -8.00
N PHE A 524 22.39 -0.76 -9.27
CA PHE A 524 21.11 -0.27 -9.80
C PHE A 524 20.98 -0.66 -11.27
N ARG A 525 19.75 -0.57 -11.80
CA ARG A 525 19.48 -0.76 -13.23
C ARG A 525 19.72 0.50 -14.04
N ARG A 526 20.27 0.40 -15.25
CA ARG A 526 20.53 1.53 -16.16
C ARG A 526 19.46 1.74 -17.23
N ASP A 527 18.39 0.96 -17.20
CA ASP A 527 17.31 0.99 -18.19
C ASP A 527 15.94 1.39 -17.60
N ILE A 528 15.86 1.97 -16.40
CA ILE A 528 14.56 2.35 -15.83
C ILE A 528 13.85 3.35 -16.75
N GLY A 529 12.59 3.03 -17.10
CA GLY A 529 11.75 3.83 -17.99
C GLY A 529 11.92 3.54 -19.48
N TRP A 530 12.74 2.54 -19.85
CA TRP A 530 13.09 2.26 -21.26
C TRP A 530 11.89 2.03 -22.19
N ARG A 531 10.79 1.46 -21.68
CA ARG A 531 9.57 1.17 -22.45
C ARG A 531 8.77 2.42 -22.83
N ALA A 532 8.89 3.49 -22.04
CA ALA A 532 8.17 4.74 -22.26
C ALA A 532 8.97 5.78 -23.04
N LEU A 533 10.26 5.52 -23.28
CA LEU A 533 11.06 6.33 -24.19
C LEU A 533 10.63 6.09 -25.64
N PRO A 534 10.64 7.12 -26.50
CA PRO A 534 10.49 6.94 -27.93
C PRO A 534 11.57 5.95 -28.40
N GLN A 535 11.15 4.84 -29.02
CA GLN A 535 12.07 3.99 -29.74
C GLN A 535 12.69 4.85 -30.84
N LYS A 536 13.93 5.31 -30.65
CA LYS A 536 14.71 5.87 -31.76
C LYS A 536 14.68 4.79 -32.83
N GLN A 537 13.99 5.05 -33.94
CA GLN A 537 14.09 4.22 -35.13
C GLN A 537 15.58 4.09 -35.40
N LEU A 538 16.15 2.91 -35.12
CA LEU A 538 17.43 2.51 -35.63
C LEU A 538 17.23 2.39 -37.14
N THR A 539 17.23 3.53 -37.83
CA THR A 539 17.46 3.57 -39.26
C THR A 539 18.89 3.08 -39.42
N ASN A 540 19.03 1.78 -39.71
CA ASN A 540 20.21 1.20 -40.30
C ASN A 540 20.61 2.11 -41.47
N LYS A 541 21.60 2.98 -41.26
CA LYS A 541 22.43 3.45 -42.36
C LYS A 541 23.41 2.31 -42.61
N GLY A 542 23.08 1.52 -43.62
CA GLY A 542 23.99 0.53 -44.21
C GLY A 542 25.13 1.18 -44.97
#